data_AF-A0A147IPD5-F1
#
_entry.id   AF-A0A147IPD5-F1
#
_cell.length_a   1.000
_cell.length_b   1.000
_cell.length_c   1.000
_cell.angle_alpha   90.00
_cell.angle_beta   90.00
_cell.angle_gamma   90.00
#
_symmetry.space_group_name_H-M   'P 1'
#
loop_
_entity.id
_entity.type
_entity.pdbx_description
1 polymer ?
#
loop_
_entity_poly.entity_id
_entity_poly.type
_entity_poly.pdbx_seq_one_letter_code
_entity_poly.pdbx_strand_id
1 'polypeptide(L)'
;GYSGSDSFTYTATNASGTSSPATVTVTVTAPTLTLAPTSLPGGTAGTAYSQALATTGGTAPYSYAVTAGTLPAGLALSSTGTLSGTPTAAGSYSVTVTTTDAHGATGTATYTLAVAAQAPVAGAVSTTVTANSTANAVTLALSGGTATSVTVATAPSHGTATASGTGTT
;
A
#
# COMPACT_ATOMS: atom_id res chain seq x y z
N GLY A 1 -23.09 -3.61 19.14
CA GLY A 1 -23.79 -3.06 20.31
C GLY A 1 -23.93 -1.56 20.17
N TYR A 2 -24.75 -0.93 20.99
CA TYR A 2 -24.84 0.53 21.08
C TYR A 2 -23.64 1.08 21.84
N SER A 3 -23.14 2.25 21.43
CA SER A 3 -22.21 3.07 22.21
C SER A 3 -22.78 4.48 22.29
N GLY A 4 -22.75 5.08 23.47
CA GLY A 4 -23.45 6.33 23.76
C GLY A 4 -23.91 6.41 25.21
N SER A 5 -24.57 7.52 25.54
CA SER A 5 -25.21 7.68 26.85
C SER A 5 -26.57 6.99 26.85
N ASP A 6 -26.91 6.38 27.98
CA ASP A 6 -28.22 5.82 28.30
C ASP A 6 -28.60 6.26 29.73
N SER A 7 -29.88 6.22 30.07
CA SER A 7 -30.32 6.60 31.43
C SER A 7 -31.63 5.96 31.82
N PHE A 8 -31.79 5.71 33.12
CA PHE A 8 -33.06 5.32 33.71
C PHE A 8 -33.28 6.01 35.05
N THR A 9 -34.52 6.06 35.52
CA THR A 9 -34.86 6.65 36.82
C THR A 9 -35.27 5.58 37.81
N TYR A 10 -35.00 5.77 39.10
CA TYR A 10 -35.42 4.88 40.17
C TYR A 10 -36.01 5.66 41.36
N THR A 11 -36.88 5.00 42.12
CA THR A 11 -37.39 5.47 43.40
C THR A 11 -37.10 4.43 44.47
N ALA A 12 -36.82 4.85 45.70
CA ALA A 12 -36.64 3.96 46.85
C ALA A 12 -37.83 4.06 47.79
N THR A 13 -38.33 2.94 48.32
CA THR A 13 -39.47 2.88 49.24
C THR A 13 -39.08 2.17 50.52
N ASN A 14 -39.49 2.72 51.67
CA ASN A 14 -39.44 2.05 52.97
C ASN A 14 -40.78 2.22 53.72
N ALA A 15 -40.85 1.81 54.98
CA ALA A 15 -42.08 1.90 55.78
C ALA A 15 -42.61 3.34 55.98
N SER A 16 -41.78 4.35 55.77
CA SER A 16 -42.11 5.77 55.97
C SER A 16 -42.50 6.50 54.67
N GLY A 17 -42.36 5.88 53.49
CA GLY A 17 -42.75 6.46 52.20
C GLY A 17 -41.83 6.11 51.02
N THR A 18 -42.06 6.77 49.87
CA THR A 18 -41.30 6.63 48.62
C THR A 18 -40.55 7.92 48.28
N SER A 19 -39.30 7.81 47.81
CA SER A 19 -38.50 8.96 47.39
C SER A 19 -39.03 9.62 46.11
N SER A 20 -38.60 10.85 45.83
CA SER A 20 -38.66 11.37 44.45
C SER A 20 -37.79 10.50 43.52
N PRO A 21 -38.10 10.43 42.21
CA PRO A 21 -37.26 9.74 41.25
C PRO A 21 -35.85 10.33 41.19
N ALA A 22 -34.83 9.48 41.18
CA ALA A 22 -33.44 9.82 40.92
C ALA A 22 -33.01 9.21 39.59
N THR A 23 -32.18 9.92 38.82
CA THR A 23 -31.69 9.45 37.51
C THR A 23 -30.34 8.77 37.66
N VAL A 24 -30.19 7.61 37.04
CA VAL A 24 -28.91 6.94 36.78
C VAL A 24 -28.56 7.16 35.31
N THR A 25 -27.37 7.70 35.06
CA THR A 25 -26.80 7.81 33.72
C THR A 25 -25.75 6.73 33.53
N VAL A 26 -25.81 6.04 32.39
CA VAL A 26 -24.84 5.03 31.95
C VAL A 26 -24.15 5.55 30.68
N THR A 27 -22.85 5.36 30.57
CA THR A 27 -22.11 5.66 29.34
C THR A 27 -21.48 4.37 28.82
N VAL A 28 -21.83 3.99 27.60
CA VAL A 28 -21.27 2.82 26.90
C VAL A 28 -20.24 3.32 25.90
N THR A 29 -18.97 2.99 26.11
CA THR A 29 -17.87 3.40 25.23
C THR A 29 -17.83 2.55 23.96
N ALA A 30 -17.47 3.17 22.84
CA ALA A 30 -17.24 2.43 21.59
C ALA A 30 -15.97 1.56 21.70
N PRO A 31 -15.94 0.38 21.05
CA PRO A 31 -14.72 -0.41 21.00
C PRO A 31 -13.64 0.30 20.16
N THR A 32 -12.38 0.19 20.59
CA THR A 32 -11.24 0.63 19.79
C THR A 32 -10.93 -0.42 18.72
N LEU A 33 -10.88 -0.02 17.46
CA LEU A 33 -10.46 -0.86 16.34
C LEU A 33 -9.04 -0.46 15.91
N THR A 34 -8.15 -1.43 15.77
CA THR A 34 -6.75 -1.19 15.38
C THR A 34 -6.40 -2.02 14.14
N LEU A 35 -5.80 -1.39 13.13
CA LEU A 35 -5.36 -2.06 11.91
C LEU A 35 -3.91 -2.57 12.03
N ALA A 36 -3.65 -3.72 11.44
CA ALA A 36 -2.33 -4.29 11.22
C ALA A 36 -2.14 -4.64 9.73
N PRO A 37 -0.91 -4.57 9.18
CA PRO A 37 0.31 -4.06 9.84
C PRO A 37 0.23 -2.56 10.13
N THR A 38 1.15 -2.03 10.96
CA THR A 38 1.24 -0.59 11.27
C THR A 38 1.98 0.21 10.19
N SER A 39 2.67 -0.48 9.28
CA SER A 39 3.34 0.09 8.10
C SER A 39 3.19 -0.84 6.91
N LEU A 40 3.27 -0.29 5.70
CA LEU A 40 3.22 -1.08 4.48
C LEU A 40 4.63 -1.38 3.99
N PRO A 41 4.93 -2.63 3.58
CA PRO A 41 6.12 -2.91 2.80
C PRO A 41 6.11 -2.08 1.51
N GLY A 42 7.28 -1.60 1.09
CA GLY A 42 7.43 -0.90 -0.18
C GLY A 42 7.10 -1.79 -1.39
N GLY A 43 6.70 -1.17 -2.50
CA GLY A 43 6.46 -1.82 -3.77
C GLY A 43 7.45 -1.38 -4.86
N THR A 44 7.35 -2.00 -6.03
CA THR A 44 8.11 -1.61 -7.23
C THR A 44 7.14 -1.41 -8.39
N ALA A 45 7.29 -0.32 -9.14
CA ALA A 45 6.46 -0.06 -10.31
C ALA A 45 6.55 -1.23 -11.31
N GLY A 46 5.41 -1.65 -11.87
CA GLY A 46 5.32 -2.79 -12.78
C GLY A 46 5.44 -4.17 -12.13
N THR A 47 5.57 -4.26 -10.79
CA THR A 47 5.61 -5.54 -10.06
C THR A 47 4.34 -5.73 -9.24
N ALA A 48 3.77 -6.94 -9.27
CA ALA A 48 2.57 -7.24 -8.49
C ALA A 48 2.80 -7.00 -6.98
N TYR A 49 1.81 -6.40 -6.34
CA TYR A 49 1.77 -6.08 -4.93
C TYR A 49 0.53 -6.68 -4.29
N SER A 50 0.67 -7.23 -3.09
CA SER A 50 -0.44 -7.74 -2.30
C SER A 50 -0.10 -7.65 -0.82
N GLN A 51 -0.88 -6.87 -0.07
CA GLN A 51 -0.78 -6.72 1.37
C GLN A 51 -2.15 -6.88 2.00
N ALA A 52 -2.30 -7.86 2.90
CA ALA A 52 -3.50 -8.01 3.70
C ALA A 52 -3.46 -7.07 4.90
N LEU A 53 -4.57 -6.39 5.15
CA LEU A 53 -4.85 -5.65 6.37
C LEU A 53 -5.76 -6.50 7.26
N ALA A 54 -5.53 -6.42 8.57
CA ALA A 54 -6.34 -7.06 9.58
C ALA A 54 -6.77 -6.05 10.63
N THR A 55 -7.92 -6.27 11.25
CA THR A 55 -8.45 -5.43 12.33
C THR A 55 -8.58 -6.26 13.60
N THR A 56 -8.17 -5.69 14.72
CA THR A 56 -8.45 -6.22 16.07
C THR A 56 -9.31 -5.24 16.86
N GLY A 57 -10.12 -5.78 17.78
CA GLY A 57 -11.14 -5.01 18.52
C GLY A 57 -12.47 -4.94 17.77
N GLY A 58 -13.54 -4.51 18.45
CA GLY A 58 -14.89 -4.49 17.88
C GLY A 58 -15.48 -5.88 17.64
N THR A 59 -16.43 -5.97 16.71
CA THR A 59 -17.10 -7.24 16.34
C THR A 59 -17.03 -7.50 14.84
N ALA A 60 -16.43 -8.63 14.44
CA ALA A 60 -16.44 -9.08 13.05
C ALA A 60 -17.87 -9.30 12.51
N PRO A 61 -18.10 -9.22 11.18
CA PRO A 61 -17.11 -8.94 10.12
C PRO A 61 -16.62 -7.49 10.10
N TYR A 62 -15.44 -7.29 9.52
CA TYR A 62 -14.86 -5.97 9.29
C TYR A 62 -14.93 -5.60 7.82
N SER A 63 -15.14 -4.31 7.54
CA SER A 63 -15.07 -3.74 6.20
C SER A 63 -14.04 -2.62 6.13
N TYR A 64 -13.38 -2.48 4.98
CA TYR A 64 -12.28 -1.54 4.81
C TYR A 64 -12.55 -0.58 3.65
N ALA A 65 -12.19 0.69 3.84
CA ALA A 65 -12.30 1.72 2.81
C ALA A 65 -11.14 2.71 2.90
N VAL A 66 -10.70 3.21 1.75
CA VAL A 66 -9.83 4.39 1.68
C VAL A 66 -10.72 5.62 1.88
N THR A 67 -10.43 6.42 2.91
CA THR A 67 -11.22 7.61 3.25
C THR A 67 -10.49 8.92 3.04
N ALA A 68 -9.16 8.89 2.90
CA ALA A 68 -8.36 10.06 2.52
C ALA A 68 -7.09 9.65 1.77
N GLY A 69 -6.54 10.58 0.98
CA GLY A 69 -5.36 10.33 0.15
C GLY A 69 -5.68 9.52 -1.10
N THR A 70 -4.64 9.06 -1.78
CA THR A 70 -4.76 8.32 -3.05
C THR A 70 -3.80 7.15 -3.07
N LEU A 71 -4.31 5.99 -3.48
CA LEU A 71 -3.47 4.83 -3.77
C LEU A 71 -2.63 5.08 -5.04
N PRO A 72 -1.45 4.43 -5.17
CA PRO A 72 -0.75 4.37 -6.44
C PRO A 72 -1.68 3.85 -7.54
N ALA A 73 -1.59 4.45 -8.74
CA ALA A 73 -2.34 3.97 -9.89
C ALA A 73 -2.04 2.47 -10.14
N GLY A 74 -3.09 1.67 -10.32
CA GLY A 74 -3.00 0.22 -10.48
C GLY A 74 -3.11 -0.58 -9.18
N LEU A 75 -3.20 0.07 -8.01
CA LEU A 75 -3.57 -0.57 -6.75
C LEU A 75 -5.03 -0.27 -6.35
N ALA A 76 -5.66 -1.22 -5.69
CA ALA A 76 -6.98 -1.07 -5.08
C ALA A 76 -7.04 -1.76 -3.72
N LEU A 77 -7.83 -1.20 -2.80
CA LEU A 77 -8.16 -1.84 -1.52
C LEU A 77 -9.51 -2.56 -1.66
N SER A 78 -9.54 -3.86 -1.38
CA SER A 78 -10.80 -4.60 -1.29
C SER A 78 -11.54 -4.24 0.01
N SER A 79 -12.87 -4.37 0.01
CA SER A 79 -13.70 -4.22 1.21
C SER A 79 -13.37 -5.25 2.30
N THR A 80 -12.67 -6.33 1.96
CA THR A 80 -12.20 -7.37 2.90
C THR A 80 -10.80 -7.10 3.45
N GLY A 81 -10.15 -6.00 3.05
CA GLY A 81 -8.90 -5.54 3.63
C GLY A 81 -7.64 -5.92 2.85
N THR A 82 -7.73 -6.46 1.64
CA THR A 82 -6.54 -6.73 0.82
C THR A 82 -6.24 -5.56 -0.09
N LEU A 83 -5.09 -4.92 0.10
CA LEU A 83 -4.52 -3.94 -0.82
C LEU A 83 -3.70 -4.68 -1.88
N SER A 84 -4.13 -4.66 -3.14
CA SER A 84 -3.45 -5.41 -4.20
C SER A 84 -3.54 -4.76 -5.58
N GLY A 85 -2.71 -5.25 -6.49
CA GLY A 85 -2.64 -4.81 -7.88
C GLY A 85 -1.19 -4.67 -8.35
N THR A 86 -0.97 -3.87 -9.40
CA THR A 86 0.37 -3.59 -9.93
C THR A 86 0.53 -2.07 -10.03
N PRO A 87 1.32 -1.43 -9.16
CA PRO A 87 1.50 0.01 -9.20
C PRO A 87 2.25 0.39 -10.49
N THR A 88 1.83 1.45 -11.17
CA THR A 88 2.41 1.82 -12.48
C THR A 88 3.50 2.90 -12.38
N ALA A 89 3.50 3.70 -11.32
CA ALA A 89 4.40 4.83 -11.17
C ALA A 89 5.11 4.81 -9.81
N ALA A 90 6.43 5.03 -9.85
CA ALA A 90 7.23 5.23 -8.66
C ALA A 90 6.81 6.52 -7.93
N GLY A 91 6.91 6.52 -6.61
CA GLY A 91 6.49 7.66 -5.79
C GLY A 91 6.24 7.27 -4.34
N SER A 92 5.93 8.28 -3.52
CA SER A 92 5.48 8.08 -2.14
C SER A 92 4.00 8.47 -2.06
N TYR A 93 3.17 7.53 -1.62
CA TYR A 93 1.71 7.67 -1.60
C TYR A 93 1.21 7.56 -0.16
N SER A 94 0.55 8.60 0.34
CA SER A 94 -0.07 8.59 1.66
C SER A 94 -1.58 8.35 1.52
N VAL A 95 -2.10 7.42 2.33
CA VAL A 95 -3.49 7.00 2.31
C VAL A 95 -3.99 6.74 3.72
N THR A 96 -5.23 7.13 4.01
CA THR A 96 -5.91 6.77 5.26
C THR A 96 -6.93 5.69 4.97
N VAL A 97 -6.81 4.57 5.69
CA VAL A 97 -7.74 3.45 5.65
C VAL A 97 -8.60 3.47 6.89
N THR A 98 -9.91 3.38 6.70
CA THR A 98 -10.89 3.19 7.76
C THR A 98 -11.36 1.74 7.75
N THR A 99 -11.34 1.11 8.92
CA THR A 99 -12.00 -0.18 9.17
C THR A 99 -13.29 0.06 9.95
N THR A 100 -14.34 -0.68 9.60
CA THR A 100 -15.66 -0.60 10.25
C THR A 100 -16.10 -1.99 10.66
N ASP A 101 -16.53 -2.16 11.92
CA ASP A 101 -17.04 -3.43 12.44
C ASP A 101 -18.54 -3.63 12.11
N ALA A 102 -19.08 -4.79 12.51
CA ALA A 102 -20.47 -5.17 12.25
C ALA A 102 -21.52 -4.24 12.88
N HIS A 103 -21.11 -3.40 13.83
CA HIS A 103 -21.98 -2.49 14.58
C HIS A 103 -21.70 -1.01 14.26
N GLY A 104 -20.86 -0.74 13.27
CA GLY A 104 -20.56 0.62 12.82
C GLY A 104 -19.47 1.33 13.64
N ALA A 105 -18.79 0.64 14.56
CA ALA A 105 -17.61 1.21 15.20
C ALA A 105 -16.47 1.29 14.17
N THR A 106 -15.70 2.39 14.20
CA THR A 106 -14.65 2.66 13.22
C THR A 106 -13.27 2.80 13.86
N GLY A 107 -12.25 2.34 13.15
CA GLY A 107 -10.84 2.63 13.42
C GLY A 107 -10.14 3.13 12.17
N THR A 108 -9.10 3.94 12.31
CA THR A 108 -8.36 4.52 11.18
C THR A 108 -6.86 4.30 11.32
N ALA A 109 -6.19 4.04 10.20
CA ALA A 109 -4.73 4.04 10.10
C ALA A 109 -4.29 4.81 8.86
N THR A 110 -3.24 5.62 9.00
CA THR A 110 -2.58 6.28 7.89
C THR A 110 -1.35 5.49 7.49
N TYR A 111 -1.27 5.15 6.21
CA TYR A 111 -0.17 4.43 5.60
C TYR A 111 0.58 5.31 4.61
N THR A 112 1.88 5.11 4.54
CA THR A 112 2.72 5.62 3.46
C THR A 112 3.29 4.44 2.70
N LEU A 113 2.97 4.35 1.41
CA LEU A 113 3.51 3.34 0.50
C LEU A 113 4.56 3.97 -0.41
N ALA A 114 5.80 3.54 -0.24
CA ALA A 114 6.88 3.86 -1.16
C ALA A 114 6.88 2.86 -2.33
N VAL A 115 6.75 3.37 -3.55
CA VAL A 115 6.90 2.60 -4.78
C VAL A 115 8.21 3.00 -5.44
N ALA A 116 9.14 2.06 -5.55
CA ALA A 116 10.41 2.25 -6.24
C ALA A 116 10.23 2.14 -7.77
N ALA A 117 11.11 2.78 -8.53
CA ALA A 117 11.21 2.52 -9.97
C ALA A 117 11.77 1.12 -10.21
N GLN A 118 11.29 0.44 -11.25
CA GLN A 118 11.87 -0.82 -11.68
C GLN A 118 13.27 -0.58 -12.27
N ALA A 119 14.23 -1.45 -11.95
CA ALA A 119 15.55 -1.38 -12.54
C ALA A 119 15.51 -1.84 -14.02
N PRO A 120 16.29 -1.24 -14.92
CA PRO A 120 16.51 -1.79 -16.25
C PRO A 120 17.27 -3.12 -16.18
N VAL A 121 17.01 -4.00 -17.13
CA VAL A 121 17.64 -5.32 -17.26
C VAL A 121 18.37 -5.36 -18.61
N ALA A 122 19.66 -5.67 -18.57
CA ALA A 122 20.47 -5.88 -19.77
C ALA A 122 20.50 -7.37 -20.14
N GLY A 123 20.03 -7.68 -21.35
CA GLY A 123 20.12 -9.01 -21.96
C GLY A 123 21.37 -9.16 -22.82
N ALA A 124 21.92 -10.38 -22.85
CA ALA A 124 23.05 -10.70 -23.71
C ALA A 124 22.63 -10.65 -25.19
N VAL A 125 23.50 -10.09 -26.03
CA VAL A 125 23.33 -10.02 -27.49
C VAL A 125 24.59 -10.57 -28.14
N SER A 126 24.42 -11.36 -29.20
CA SER A 126 25.53 -11.86 -30.02
C SER A 126 25.36 -11.37 -31.45
N THR A 127 26.46 -10.92 -32.06
CA THR A 127 26.51 -10.50 -33.46
C THR A 127 27.81 -10.99 -34.08
N THR A 128 27.86 -11.09 -35.41
CA THR A 128 29.09 -11.40 -36.14
C THR A 128 29.38 -10.26 -37.10
N VAL A 129 30.61 -9.78 -37.07
CA VAL A 129 31.10 -8.71 -37.95
C VAL A 129 32.30 -9.21 -38.72
N THR A 130 32.51 -8.71 -39.93
CA THR A 130 33.72 -9.06 -40.70
C THR A 130 34.95 -8.45 -40.05
N ALA A 131 36.11 -9.09 -40.21
CA ALA A 131 37.38 -8.54 -39.72
C ALA A 131 37.62 -7.14 -40.31
N ASN A 132 38.14 -6.22 -39.48
CA ASN A 132 38.43 -4.83 -39.83
C ASN A 132 37.21 -3.97 -40.23
N SER A 133 35.98 -4.46 -39.99
CA SER A 133 34.78 -3.60 -40.08
C SER A 133 34.81 -2.52 -38.99
N THR A 134 34.14 -1.40 -39.26
CA THR A 134 34.07 -0.25 -38.35
C THR A 134 32.62 0.19 -38.19
N ALA A 135 32.30 0.82 -37.05
CA ALA A 135 30.96 1.35 -36.75
C ALA A 135 29.82 0.33 -36.91
N ASN A 136 30.03 -0.90 -36.44
CA ASN A 136 29.00 -1.94 -36.47
C ASN A 136 28.00 -1.70 -35.33
N ALA A 137 26.81 -1.22 -35.66
CA ALA A 137 25.76 -1.01 -34.66
C ALA A 137 25.32 -2.34 -34.02
N VAL A 138 25.27 -2.36 -32.69
CA VAL A 138 24.72 -3.48 -31.92
C VAL A 138 23.46 -3.00 -31.21
N THR A 139 22.32 -3.57 -31.59
CA THR A 139 21.05 -3.31 -30.90
C THR A 139 21.06 -4.04 -29.56
N LEU A 140 20.94 -3.31 -28.46
CA LEU A 140 20.91 -3.88 -27.12
C LEU A 140 19.55 -4.50 -26.81
N ALA A 141 19.56 -5.64 -26.13
CA ALA A 141 18.36 -6.24 -25.56
C ALA A 141 18.14 -5.65 -24.16
N LEU A 142 17.34 -4.59 -24.04
CA LEU A 142 16.99 -3.98 -22.76
C LEU A 142 15.54 -4.31 -22.38
N SER A 143 15.28 -4.62 -21.12
CA SER A 143 13.94 -4.85 -20.58
C SER A 143 13.81 -4.32 -19.15
N GLY A 144 12.67 -4.55 -18.49
CA GLY A 144 12.40 -4.04 -17.15
C GLY A 144 12.09 -2.54 -17.13
N GLY A 145 12.72 -1.82 -16.21
CA GLY A 145 12.60 -0.36 -16.15
C GLY A 145 13.24 0.36 -17.33
N THR A 146 12.87 1.64 -17.53
CA THR A 146 13.45 2.48 -18.57
C THR A 146 14.93 2.77 -18.27
N ALA A 147 15.82 2.35 -19.17
CA ALA A 147 17.24 2.72 -19.09
C ALA A 147 17.42 4.19 -19.51
N THR A 148 18.19 4.95 -18.73
CA THR A 148 18.54 6.35 -19.02
C THR A 148 19.97 6.51 -19.58
N SER A 149 20.80 5.48 -19.44
CA SER A 149 22.18 5.45 -19.94
C SER A 149 22.65 4.01 -20.13
N VAL A 150 23.61 3.82 -21.04
CA VAL A 150 24.38 2.59 -21.18
C VAL A 150 25.87 2.91 -21.16
N THR A 151 26.67 2.06 -20.53
CA THR A 151 28.12 2.16 -20.48
C THR A 151 28.75 0.80 -20.75
N VAL A 152 29.90 0.76 -21.42
CA VAL A 152 30.70 -0.46 -21.55
C VAL A 152 31.37 -0.77 -20.22
N ALA A 153 30.90 -1.81 -19.53
CA ALA A 153 31.43 -2.20 -18.22
C ALA A 153 32.83 -2.85 -18.33
N THR A 154 33.03 -3.68 -19.36
CA THR A 154 34.30 -4.35 -19.65
C THR A 154 34.59 -4.20 -21.14
N ALA A 155 35.75 -3.66 -21.49
CA ALA A 155 36.15 -3.46 -22.88
C ALA A 155 36.39 -4.81 -23.59
N PRO A 156 36.18 -4.89 -24.91
CA PRO A 156 36.54 -6.07 -25.69
C PRO A 156 38.06 -6.30 -25.66
N SER A 157 38.49 -7.57 -25.73
CA SER A 157 39.91 -7.93 -25.79
C SER A 157 40.58 -7.52 -27.11
N HIS A 158 39.79 -7.32 -28.17
CA HIS A 158 40.23 -6.88 -29.49
C HIS A 158 39.25 -5.85 -30.04
N GLY A 159 39.75 -4.73 -30.56
CA GLY A 159 38.93 -3.63 -31.08
C GLY A 159 38.47 -2.65 -29.99
N THR A 160 37.43 -1.88 -30.30
CA THR A 160 36.85 -0.89 -29.39
C THR A 160 35.33 -1.03 -29.40
N ALA A 161 34.69 -0.75 -28.27
CA ALA A 161 33.24 -0.70 -28.14
C ALA A 161 32.87 0.64 -27.50
N THR A 162 31.85 1.30 -28.03
CA THR A 162 31.33 2.54 -27.44
C THR A 162 29.84 2.40 -27.13
N ALA A 163 29.43 2.91 -25.96
CA ALA A 163 28.03 3.01 -25.57
C ALA A 163 27.65 4.50 -25.49
N SER A 164 26.55 4.89 -26.12
CA SER A 164 26.04 6.26 -26.03
C SER A 164 24.51 6.29 -25.98
N GLY A 165 23.96 7.09 -25.07
CA GLY A 165 22.51 7.16 -24.84
C GLY A 165 21.94 5.81 -24.39
N THR A 166 20.89 5.34 -25.07
CA THR A 166 20.27 4.02 -24.86
C THR A 166 20.70 2.98 -25.91
N GLY A 167 21.77 3.24 -26.68
CA GLY A 167 22.31 2.33 -27.70
C GLY A 167 23.84 2.17 -27.60
N THR A 168 24.39 1.20 -28.33
CA THR A 168 25.83 1.01 -28.53
C THR A 168 26.16 1.09 -30.01
N THR A 169 27.21 1.83 -30.36
CA THR A 169 27.77 1.98 -31.71
C THR A 169 29.21 1.53 -31.76
#